data_AF-A0A378AIW4-F1
#
_entry.id   AF-A0A378AIW4-F1
#
_cell.length_a   1.000
_cell.length_b   1.000
_cell.length_c   1.000
_cell.angle_alpha   90.00
_cell.angle_beta   90.00
_cell.angle_gamma   90.00
#
_symmetry.space_group_name_H-M   'P 1'
#
loop_
_entity.id
_entity.type
_entity.pdbx_description
1 polymer ?
#
loop_
_entity_poly.entity_id
_entity_poly.type
_entity_poly.pdbx_seq_one_letter_code
_entity_poly.pdbx_strand_id
1 'polypeptide(L)'
;MVPSTFLRSKPARCLPVLLATLIFAGCGTHTQDQSAAFMQGTSQANSSFYLQQMQQSTNDSKTNWQLLAIRALLQEGKKQQAIDLFNQLPANLNSTQAREQSLLAVEVKLAQNDYQAARNLLAKIDPTSLEQPQQARYWQAQIDASQGKPSLTLLRALIAQQPLLSDAKQRQKNIDATWQALTSMPQDQANALVINADENILQGWLDLQRMWFDNRNDPTLLKAGVKDWQTRYPQNPGAKMLPTALVNMQKL
;
A
#
# COMPACT_ATOMS: atom_id res chain seq x y z
N MET A 1 55.21 -51.19 -48.09
CA MET A 1 55.74 -52.11 -47.07
C MET A 1 56.23 -51.28 -45.90
N VAL A 2 55.60 -51.40 -44.73
CA VAL A 2 56.05 -50.76 -43.47
C VAL A 2 56.77 -51.83 -42.65
N PRO A 3 57.88 -51.48 -41.98
CA PRO A 3 57.99 -51.75 -40.55
C PRO A 3 58.67 -50.57 -39.81
N SER A 4 58.06 -50.03 -38.75
CA SER A 4 58.22 -50.43 -37.34
C SER A 4 59.63 -50.19 -36.78
N THR A 5 59.78 -49.27 -35.83
CA THR A 5 60.16 -49.58 -34.43
C THR A 5 60.33 -48.31 -33.59
N PHE A 6 59.70 -48.33 -32.41
CA PHE A 6 59.90 -47.39 -31.31
C PHE A 6 61.21 -47.70 -30.60
N LEU A 7 61.99 -46.67 -30.25
CA LEU A 7 63.03 -46.77 -29.23
C LEU A 7 62.93 -45.61 -28.24
N ARG A 8 62.95 -46.05 -26.98
CA ARG A 8 62.83 -45.39 -25.69
C ARG A 8 64.10 -44.59 -25.38
N SER A 9 63.95 -43.34 -24.92
CA SER A 9 65.00 -42.65 -24.14
C SER A 9 64.38 -41.88 -22.97
N LYS A 10 64.84 -42.22 -21.75
CA LYS A 10 64.86 -41.34 -20.56
C LYS A 10 66.29 -40.75 -20.49
N PRO A 11 66.70 -39.87 -19.55
CA PRO A 11 65.97 -39.12 -18.51
C PRO A 11 66.34 -37.61 -18.48
N ALA A 12 65.57 -36.76 -17.80
CA ALA A 12 66.14 -35.56 -17.19
C ALA A 12 65.26 -35.06 -16.03
N ARG A 13 65.89 -34.99 -14.86
CA ARG A 13 65.46 -34.33 -13.64
C ARG A 13 65.04 -32.88 -13.93
N CYS A 14 63.95 -32.43 -13.32
CA CYS A 14 63.97 -31.36 -12.31
C CYS A 14 62.57 -31.22 -11.69
N LEU A 15 62.52 -31.45 -10.39
CA LEU A 15 61.42 -31.04 -9.52
C LEU A 15 61.41 -29.50 -9.47
N PRO A 16 60.23 -28.87 -9.47
CA PRO A 16 59.93 -28.01 -8.33
C PRO A 16 58.56 -28.33 -7.75
N VAL A 17 58.53 -28.54 -6.44
CA VAL A 17 57.33 -28.55 -5.60
C VAL A 17 56.70 -27.17 -5.69
N LEU A 18 55.56 -27.06 -6.38
CA LEU A 18 54.71 -25.88 -6.30
C LEU A 18 53.74 -26.07 -5.13
N LEU A 19 54.08 -25.43 -4.03
CA LEU A 19 53.23 -25.23 -2.87
C LEU A 19 52.10 -24.26 -3.29
N ALA A 20 50.97 -24.79 -3.75
CA ALA A 20 49.77 -23.99 -3.97
C ALA A 20 49.12 -23.71 -2.61
N THR A 21 49.41 -22.52 -2.05
CA THR A 21 48.66 -21.97 -0.93
C THR A 21 47.22 -21.75 -1.36
N LEU A 22 46.31 -22.61 -0.88
CA LEU A 22 44.87 -22.37 -0.87
C LEU A 22 44.60 -21.12 -0.03
N ILE A 23 44.51 -19.97 -0.70
CA ILE A 23 43.88 -18.78 -0.12
C ILE A 23 42.38 -19.06 -0.13
N PHE A 24 41.88 -19.63 0.97
CA PHE A 24 40.47 -19.49 1.34
C PHE A 24 40.24 -18.01 1.63
N ALA A 25 40.06 -17.23 0.58
CA ALA A 25 39.34 -15.97 0.68
C ALA A 25 37.94 -16.36 1.14
N GLY A 26 37.71 -16.26 2.45
CA GLY A 26 36.37 -16.18 3.00
C GLY A 26 35.74 -14.94 2.38
N CYS A 27 35.09 -15.12 1.23
CA CYS A 27 34.04 -14.23 0.79
C CYS A 27 32.98 -14.29 1.89
N GLY A 28 33.10 -13.41 2.88
CA GLY A 28 31.96 -12.96 3.63
C GLY A 28 31.02 -12.36 2.61
N THR A 29 30.15 -13.19 2.03
CA THR A 29 29.03 -12.73 1.25
C THR A 29 28.14 -12.01 2.25
N HIS A 30 28.37 -10.71 2.41
CA HIS A 30 27.29 -9.80 2.76
C HIS A 30 26.28 -9.95 1.62
N THR A 31 25.37 -10.91 1.75
CA THR A 31 24.18 -10.98 0.92
C THR A 31 23.47 -9.66 1.17
N GLN A 32 23.61 -8.75 0.22
CA GLN A 32 22.96 -7.45 0.26
C GLN A 32 21.47 -7.72 0.47
N ASP A 33 20.93 -7.27 1.62
CA ASP A 33 19.56 -7.56 1.99
C ASP A 33 18.61 -6.88 0.99
N GLN A 34 18.10 -7.67 0.04
CA GLN A 34 17.21 -7.18 -1.00
C GLN A 34 15.82 -6.83 -0.45
N SER A 35 15.48 -7.28 0.76
CA SER A 35 14.16 -7.08 1.36
C SER A 35 13.85 -5.60 1.60
N ALA A 36 14.86 -4.73 1.73
CA ALA A 36 14.68 -3.29 1.95
C ALA A 36 13.87 -2.62 0.82
N ALA A 37 14.17 -2.92 -0.45
CA ALA A 37 13.45 -2.37 -1.59
C ALA A 37 11.98 -2.85 -1.65
N PHE A 38 11.74 -4.11 -1.28
CA PHE A 38 10.38 -4.65 -1.19
C PHE A 38 9.60 -4.09 0.01
N MET A 39 10.27 -3.86 1.14
CA MET A 39 9.68 -3.26 2.34
C MET A 39 9.22 -1.83 2.09
N GLN A 40 10.04 -1.05 1.37
CA GLN A 40 9.72 0.30 0.90
C GLN A 40 8.67 0.33 -0.21
N GLY A 41 8.32 -0.82 -0.79
CA GLY A 41 7.30 -0.92 -1.83
C GLY A 41 7.77 -0.50 -3.24
N THR A 42 9.07 -0.33 -3.45
CA THR A 42 9.63 -0.05 -4.80
C THR A 42 9.65 -1.29 -5.69
N SER A 43 9.60 -2.47 -5.07
CA SER A 43 9.56 -3.77 -5.74
C SER A 43 8.38 -4.59 -5.21
N GLN A 44 7.75 -5.38 -6.07
CA GLN A 44 6.62 -6.25 -5.72
C GLN A 44 6.85 -7.66 -6.25
N ALA A 45 6.45 -8.66 -5.47
CA ALA A 45 6.44 -10.07 -5.82
C ALA A 45 5.27 -10.76 -5.12
N ASN A 46 5.01 -12.01 -5.49
CA ASN A 46 3.94 -12.81 -4.91
C ASN A 46 4.34 -13.46 -3.59
N SER A 47 3.36 -14.03 -2.90
CA SER A 47 3.56 -14.66 -1.60
C SER A 47 4.53 -15.83 -1.68
N SER A 48 4.50 -16.64 -2.75
CA SER A 48 5.39 -17.78 -2.91
C SER A 48 6.86 -17.38 -2.98
N PHE A 49 7.17 -16.28 -3.68
CA PHE A 49 8.53 -15.75 -3.75
C PHE A 49 9.01 -15.32 -2.36
N TYR A 50 8.22 -14.54 -1.63
CA TYR A 50 8.60 -14.08 -0.29
C TYR A 50 8.74 -15.23 0.71
N LEU A 51 7.86 -16.23 0.66
CA LEU A 51 7.96 -17.42 1.49
C LEU A 51 9.24 -18.22 1.20
N GLN A 52 9.63 -18.35 -0.07
CA GLN A 52 10.88 -19.00 -0.45
C GLN A 52 12.10 -18.22 0.07
N GLN A 53 12.11 -16.90 -0.08
CA GLN A 53 13.19 -16.05 0.43
C GLN A 53 13.28 -16.11 1.97
N MET A 54 12.13 -16.16 2.65
CA MET A 54 12.05 -16.33 4.10
C MET A 54 12.70 -17.64 4.57
N GLN A 55 12.51 -18.75 3.85
CA GLN A 55 13.12 -20.05 4.20
C GLN A 55 14.64 -20.08 4.00
N GLN A 56 15.15 -19.26 3.07
CA GLN A 56 16.58 -19.16 2.74
C GLN A 56 17.32 -18.10 3.56
N SER A 57 16.59 -17.29 4.33
CA SER A 57 17.13 -16.16 5.11
C SER A 57 17.18 -16.47 6.60
N THR A 58 18.02 -15.73 7.32
CA THR A 58 18.15 -15.79 8.79
C THR A 58 17.99 -14.42 9.42
N ASN A 59 17.78 -14.37 10.74
CA ASN A 59 17.72 -13.15 11.55
C ASN A 59 16.76 -12.08 10.99
N ASP A 60 17.17 -10.81 10.94
CA ASP A 60 16.33 -9.68 10.55
C ASP A 60 15.82 -9.77 9.11
N SER A 61 16.64 -10.28 8.18
CA SER A 61 16.21 -10.47 6.79
C SER A 61 15.08 -11.51 6.70
N LYS A 62 15.11 -12.56 7.52
CA LYS A 62 13.99 -13.51 7.63
C LYS A 62 12.70 -12.81 8.07
N THR A 63 12.78 -11.97 9.09
CA THR A 63 11.62 -11.19 9.57
C THR A 63 11.08 -10.25 8.50
N ASN A 64 11.95 -9.58 7.74
CA ASN A 64 11.52 -8.71 6.63
C ASN A 64 10.78 -9.51 5.56
N TRP A 65 11.30 -10.68 5.14
CA TRP A 65 10.62 -11.55 4.18
C TRP A 65 9.32 -12.12 4.73
N GLN A 66 9.23 -12.40 6.03
CA GLN A 66 8.00 -12.83 6.67
C GLN A 66 6.92 -11.73 6.61
N LEU A 67 7.26 -10.48 6.92
CA LEU A 67 6.35 -9.34 6.81
C LEU A 67 5.86 -9.15 5.36
N LEU A 68 6.76 -9.24 4.38
CA LEU A 68 6.42 -9.17 2.96
C LEU A 68 5.52 -10.32 2.51
N ALA A 69 5.79 -11.54 2.98
CA ALA A 69 4.96 -12.71 2.70
C ALA A 69 3.55 -12.52 3.26
N ILE A 70 3.39 -12.07 4.50
CA ILE A 70 2.08 -11.77 5.10
C ILE A 70 1.32 -10.74 4.24
N ARG A 71 2.00 -9.65 3.86
CA ARG A 71 1.42 -8.60 2.99
C ARG A 71 0.88 -9.18 1.69
N ALA A 72 1.69 -9.98 0.99
CA ALA A 72 1.30 -10.59 -0.28
C ALA A 72 0.18 -11.63 -0.10
N LEU A 73 0.23 -12.44 0.97
CA LEU A 73 -0.84 -13.41 1.29
C LEU A 73 -2.19 -12.71 1.50
N LEU A 74 -2.22 -11.55 2.17
CA LEU A 74 -3.43 -10.75 2.36
C LEU A 74 -3.96 -10.20 1.02
N GLN A 75 -3.07 -9.67 0.18
CA GLN A 75 -3.43 -9.16 -1.16
C GLN A 75 -3.95 -10.26 -2.09
N GLU A 76 -3.39 -11.47 -1.99
CA GLU A 76 -3.82 -12.65 -2.75
C GLU A 76 -5.08 -13.32 -2.16
N GLY A 77 -5.63 -12.80 -1.05
CA GLY A 77 -6.82 -13.35 -0.41
C GLY A 77 -6.57 -14.64 0.40
N LYS A 78 -5.32 -15.05 0.61
CA LYS A 78 -4.91 -16.21 1.42
C LYS A 78 -4.94 -15.86 2.92
N LYS A 79 -6.10 -15.44 3.40
CA LYS A 79 -6.32 -14.85 4.73
C LYS A 79 -5.80 -15.73 5.87
N GLN A 80 -6.15 -17.02 5.88
CA GLN A 80 -5.75 -17.92 6.97
C GLN A 80 -4.23 -18.08 7.05
N GLN A 81 -3.57 -18.29 5.92
CA GLN A 81 -2.10 -18.39 5.87
C GLN A 81 -1.43 -17.10 6.33
N ALA A 82 -1.98 -15.93 5.96
CA ALA A 82 -1.47 -14.65 6.43
C ALA A 82 -1.60 -14.50 7.96
N ILE A 83 -2.74 -14.87 8.53
CA ILE A 83 -3.00 -14.83 9.98
C ILE A 83 -2.03 -15.74 10.72
N ASP A 84 -1.88 -16.99 10.25
CA ASP A 84 -1.00 -17.97 10.88
C ASP A 84 0.46 -17.50 10.85
N LEU A 85 0.91 -16.97 9.70
CA LEU A 85 2.26 -16.45 9.54
C LEU A 85 2.51 -15.18 10.36
N PHE A 86 1.48 -14.33 10.52
CA PHE A 86 1.53 -13.13 11.36
C PHE A 86 1.68 -13.47 12.85
N ASN A 87 0.97 -14.50 13.33
CA ASN A 87 1.09 -14.96 14.72
C ASN A 87 2.46 -15.58 15.04
N GLN A 88 3.24 -15.92 14.02
CA GLN A 88 4.61 -16.46 14.15
C GLN A 88 5.68 -15.36 14.07
N LEU A 89 5.31 -14.08 14.03
CA LEU A 89 6.29 -12.99 14.02
C LEU A 89 7.09 -12.97 15.33
N PRO A 90 8.41 -12.71 15.27
CA PRO A 90 9.23 -12.60 16.47
C PRO A 90 8.83 -11.37 17.30
N ALA A 91 8.99 -11.45 18.62
CA ALA A 91 8.65 -10.36 19.53
C ALA A 91 9.64 -9.18 19.45
N ASN A 92 10.90 -9.45 19.10
CA ASN A 92 11.97 -8.47 18.99
C ASN A 92 12.04 -7.86 17.58
N LEU A 93 11.17 -6.90 17.30
CA LEU A 93 11.15 -6.17 16.03
C LEU A 93 11.94 -4.86 16.15
N ASN A 94 12.69 -4.50 15.11
CA ASN A 94 13.22 -3.14 14.98
C ASN A 94 12.11 -2.15 14.61
N SER A 95 12.41 -0.84 14.65
CA SER A 95 11.41 0.22 14.43
C SER A 95 10.69 0.13 13.06
N THR A 96 11.44 -0.17 11.99
CA THR A 96 10.89 -0.34 10.65
C THR A 96 9.96 -1.55 10.56
N GLN A 97 10.38 -2.68 11.13
CA GLN A 97 9.58 -3.90 11.19
C GLN A 97 8.33 -3.72 12.05
N ALA A 98 8.43 -3.04 13.19
CA ALA A 98 7.32 -2.78 14.09
C ALA A 98 6.25 -1.89 13.44
N ARG A 99 6.67 -0.88 12.65
CA ARG A 99 5.77 -0.03 11.87
C ARG A 99 5.01 -0.85 10.83
N GLU A 100 5.72 -1.70 10.07
CA GLU A 100 5.10 -2.56 9.09
C GLU A 100 4.16 -3.60 9.74
N GLN A 101 4.59 -4.19 10.85
CA GLN A 101 3.78 -5.13 11.62
C GLN A 101 2.50 -4.47 12.13
N SER A 102 2.55 -3.22 12.57
CA SER A 102 1.37 -2.48 13.05
C SER A 102 0.33 -2.31 11.93
N LEU A 103 0.79 -2.01 10.71
CA LEU A 103 -0.10 -1.90 9.55
C LEU A 103 -0.66 -3.27 9.13
N LEU A 104 0.19 -4.31 9.11
CA LEU A 104 -0.27 -5.69 8.85
C LEU A 104 -1.26 -6.17 9.90
N ALA A 105 -1.12 -5.76 11.16
CA ALA A 105 -2.07 -6.09 12.23
C ALA A 105 -3.48 -5.57 11.89
N VAL A 106 -3.57 -4.36 11.36
CA VAL A 106 -4.85 -3.79 10.87
C VAL A 106 -5.40 -4.63 9.72
N GLU A 107 -4.59 -4.91 8.71
CA GLU A 107 -5.01 -5.67 7.52
C GLU A 107 -5.45 -7.10 7.89
N VAL A 108 -4.80 -7.72 8.87
CA VAL A 108 -5.21 -9.00 9.46
C VAL A 108 -6.58 -8.88 10.13
N LYS A 109 -6.83 -7.82 10.92
CA LYS A 109 -8.15 -7.60 11.52
C LYS A 109 -9.24 -7.36 10.47
N LEU A 110 -8.93 -6.63 9.41
CA LEU A 110 -9.83 -6.48 8.27
C LEU A 110 -10.10 -7.82 7.56
N ALA A 111 -9.08 -8.64 7.36
CA ALA A 111 -9.24 -9.98 6.79
C ALA A 111 -10.14 -10.88 7.64
N GLN A 112 -10.07 -10.73 8.98
CA GLN A 112 -10.92 -11.39 9.97
C GLN A 112 -12.34 -10.77 10.08
N ASN A 113 -12.65 -9.71 9.33
CA ASN A 113 -13.87 -8.91 9.45
C ASN A 113 -14.06 -8.25 10.84
N ASP A 114 -12.98 -8.11 11.60
CA ASP A 114 -12.96 -7.41 12.90
C ASP A 114 -12.68 -5.92 12.68
N TYR A 115 -13.68 -5.23 12.10
CA TYR A 115 -13.57 -3.82 11.73
C TYR A 115 -13.44 -2.90 12.94
N GLN A 116 -13.91 -3.32 14.12
CA GLN A 116 -13.74 -2.54 15.35
C GLN A 116 -12.30 -2.59 15.83
N ALA A 117 -11.69 -3.78 15.90
CA ALA A 117 -10.29 -3.88 16.25
C ALA A 117 -9.39 -3.20 15.21
N ALA A 118 -9.71 -3.32 13.91
CA ALA A 118 -8.99 -2.61 12.86
C ALA A 118 -8.98 -1.09 13.08
N ARG A 119 -10.13 -0.48 13.38
CA ARG A 119 -10.23 0.96 13.69
C ARG A 119 -9.44 1.34 14.94
N ASN A 120 -9.50 0.52 15.99
CA ASN A 120 -8.76 0.76 17.23
C ASN A 120 -7.23 0.71 17.01
N LEU A 121 -6.75 -0.14 16.11
CA LEU A 121 -5.35 -0.22 15.73
C LEU A 121 -4.96 0.97 14.83
N LEU A 122 -5.78 1.32 13.84
CA LEU A 122 -5.55 2.46 12.95
C LEU A 122 -5.46 3.80 13.69
N ALA A 123 -6.24 3.97 14.76
CA ALA A 123 -6.20 5.17 15.59
C ALA A 123 -4.87 5.38 16.33
N LYS A 124 -4.04 4.33 16.46
CA LYS A 124 -2.73 4.39 17.11
C LYS A 124 -1.59 4.65 16.13
N ILE A 125 -1.86 4.62 14.83
CA ILE A 125 -0.85 4.82 13.79
C ILE A 125 -0.94 6.26 13.31
N ASP A 126 0.18 6.98 13.38
CA ASP A 126 0.32 8.29 12.77
C ASP A 126 0.67 8.14 11.28
N PRO A 127 -0.25 8.49 10.35
CA PRO A 127 0.00 8.35 8.92
C PRO A 127 1.14 9.24 8.41
N THR A 128 1.48 10.33 9.09
CA THR A 128 2.57 11.23 8.66
C THR A 128 3.95 10.60 8.87
N SER A 129 4.05 9.61 9.75
CA SER A 129 5.27 8.86 10.01
C SER A 129 5.52 7.71 9.02
N LEU A 130 4.56 7.42 8.14
CA LEU A 130 4.59 6.31 7.18
C LEU A 130 5.19 6.74 5.84
N GLU A 131 5.84 5.80 5.14
CA GLU A 131 6.27 6.00 3.75
C GLU A 131 5.06 6.00 2.79
N GLN A 132 5.20 6.60 1.61
CA GLN A 132 4.08 6.78 0.68
C GLN A 132 3.31 5.47 0.36
N PRO A 133 3.96 4.31 0.12
CA PRO A 133 3.23 3.06 -0.10
C PRO A 133 2.51 2.54 1.15
N GLN A 134 3.05 2.81 2.34
CA GLN A 134 2.40 2.49 3.61
C GLN A 134 1.22 3.43 3.89
N GLN A 135 1.32 4.71 3.54
CA GLN A 135 0.21 5.66 3.62
C GLN A 135 -0.97 5.21 2.76
N ALA A 136 -0.71 4.76 1.51
CA ALA A 136 -1.76 4.27 0.62
C ALA A 136 -2.53 3.09 1.23
N ARG A 137 -1.80 2.14 1.84
CA ARG A 137 -2.38 1.00 2.55
C ARG A 137 -3.13 1.41 3.82
N TYR A 138 -2.59 2.34 4.60
CA TYR A 138 -3.24 2.88 5.78
C TYR A 138 -4.60 3.51 5.43
N TRP A 139 -4.64 4.37 4.40
CA TRP A 139 -5.90 5.00 3.98
C TRP A 139 -6.88 4.00 3.39
N GLN A 140 -6.40 3.00 2.63
CA GLN A 140 -7.26 1.91 2.17
C GLN A 140 -7.87 1.13 3.34
N ALA A 141 -7.06 0.81 4.35
CA ALA A 141 -7.53 0.14 5.56
C ALA A 141 -8.56 0.96 6.34
N GLN A 142 -8.40 2.29 6.43
CA GLN A 142 -9.41 3.18 7.00
C GLN A 142 -10.74 3.16 6.22
N ILE A 143 -10.66 3.15 4.89
CA ILE A 143 -11.85 3.07 4.02
C ILE A 143 -12.57 1.73 4.23
N ASP A 144 -11.82 0.62 4.20
CA ASP A 144 -12.37 -0.73 4.39
C ASP A 144 -12.97 -0.89 5.80
N ALA A 145 -12.30 -0.35 6.82
CA ALA A 145 -12.77 -0.36 8.21
C ALA A 145 -14.04 0.46 8.44
N SER A 146 -14.30 1.45 7.58
CA SER A 146 -15.50 2.29 7.64
C SER A 146 -16.73 1.57 7.09
N GLN A 147 -16.57 0.49 6.32
CA GLN A 147 -17.66 -0.30 5.73
C GLN A 147 -18.68 0.54 4.93
N GLY A 148 -18.22 1.61 4.28
CA GLY A 148 -19.09 2.54 3.55
C GLY A 148 -20.02 3.40 4.42
N LYS A 149 -19.88 3.35 5.76
CA LYS A 149 -20.66 4.20 6.67
C LYS A 149 -20.15 5.65 6.58
N PRO A 150 -21.02 6.61 6.19
CA PRO A 150 -20.63 8.02 6.12
C PRO A 150 -20.08 8.52 7.45
N SER A 151 -18.86 9.05 7.42
CA SER A 151 -18.21 9.61 8.59
C SER A 151 -17.10 10.56 8.17
N LEU A 152 -16.72 11.48 9.05
CA LEU A 152 -15.59 12.37 8.83
C LEU A 152 -14.29 11.59 8.59
N THR A 153 -14.08 10.50 9.32
CA THR A 153 -12.92 9.61 9.15
C THR A 153 -12.87 9.01 7.74
N LEU A 154 -14.00 8.52 7.22
CA LEU A 154 -14.08 7.98 5.86
C LEU A 154 -13.79 9.07 4.81
N LEU A 155 -14.36 10.26 4.96
CA LEU A 155 -14.13 11.37 4.03
C LEU A 155 -12.65 11.79 4.00
N ARG A 156 -12.03 11.95 5.17
CA ARG A 156 -10.60 12.24 5.29
C ARG A 156 -9.75 11.15 4.64
N ALA A 157 -10.08 9.88 4.87
CA ALA A 157 -9.34 8.76 4.28
C ALA A 157 -9.44 8.74 2.75
N LEU A 158 -10.62 8.98 2.18
CA LEU A 158 -10.80 9.04 0.73
C LEU A 158 -10.03 10.21 0.11
N ILE A 159 -10.11 11.40 0.72
CA ILE A 159 -9.39 12.59 0.28
C ILE A 159 -7.87 12.39 0.35
N ALA A 160 -7.37 11.81 1.45
CA ALA A 160 -5.94 11.57 1.63
C ALA A 160 -5.41 10.45 0.71
N GLN A 161 -6.25 9.49 0.34
CA GLN A 161 -5.89 8.45 -0.63
C GLN A 161 -5.81 8.99 -2.07
N GLN A 162 -6.67 9.94 -2.44
CA GLN A 162 -6.77 10.46 -3.81
C GLN A 162 -5.43 10.82 -4.48
N PRO A 163 -4.51 11.60 -3.86
CA PRO A 163 -3.23 11.97 -4.48
C PRO A 163 -2.27 10.78 -4.63
N LEU A 164 -2.51 9.67 -3.94
CA LEU A 164 -1.71 8.45 -4.01
C LEU A 164 -2.11 7.55 -5.19
N LEU A 165 -3.23 7.87 -5.87
CA LEU A 165 -3.77 7.08 -6.97
C LEU A 165 -3.27 7.58 -8.34
N SER A 166 -2.45 6.77 -9.00
CA SER A 166 -1.89 7.07 -10.33
C SER A 166 -2.82 6.73 -11.50
N ASP A 167 -3.71 5.75 -11.33
CA ASP A 167 -4.66 5.34 -12.36
C ASP A 167 -5.93 6.22 -12.39
N ALA A 168 -6.37 6.62 -13.59
CA ALA A 168 -7.51 7.51 -13.76
C ALA A 168 -8.83 6.86 -13.29
N LYS A 169 -9.00 5.56 -13.56
CA LYS A 169 -10.20 4.82 -13.16
C LYS A 169 -10.26 4.65 -11.63
N GLN A 170 -9.13 4.39 -10.98
CA GLN A 170 -9.03 4.37 -9.52
C GLN A 170 -9.34 5.73 -8.92
N ARG A 171 -8.81 6.82 -9.50
CA ARG A 171 -9.17 8.19 -9.07
C ARG A 171 -10.66 8.46 -9.19
N GLN A 172 -11.30 8.08 -10.30
CA GLN A 172 -12.75 8.24 -10.47
C GLN A 172 -13.52 7.44 -9.43
N LYS A 173 -13.13 6.19 -9.17
CA LYS A 173 -13.76 5.36 -8.14
C LYS A 173 -13.65 6.00 -6.75
N ASN A 174 -12.49 6.57 -6.40
CA ASN A 174 -12.30 7.27 -5.13
C ASN A 174 -13.17 8.55 -5.04
N ILE A 175 -13.27 9.33 -6.12
CA ILE A 175 -14.15 10.50 -6.20
C ILE A 175 -15.63 10.11 -6.05
N ASP A 176 -16.06 9.06 -6.75
CA ASP A 176 -17.43 8.56 -6.68
C ASP A 176 -17.76 8.05 -5.27
N ALA A 177 -16.82 7.36 -4.63
CA ALA A 177 -16.97 6.93 -3.23
C ALA A 177 -17.04 8.11 -2.25
N THR A 178 -16.24 9.17 -2.48
CA THR A 178 -16.29 10.41 -1.68
C THR A 178 -17.67 11.06 -1.80
N TRP A 179 -18.15 11.19 -3.03
CA TRP A 179 -19.46 11.76 -3.31
C TRP A 179 -20.61 10.91 -2.73
N GLN A 180 -20.52 9.60 -2.83
CA GLN A 180 -21.49 8.68 -2.23
C GLN A 180 -21.53 8.81 -0.72
N ALA A 181 -20.36 8.89 -0.05
CA ALA A 181 -20.29 9.07 1.40
C ALA A 181 -20.93 10.40 1.83
N LEU A 182 -20.68 11.49 1.09
CA LEU A 182 -21.28 12.80 1.34
C LEU A 182 -22.80 12.76 1.15
N THR A 183 -23.27 12.33 -0.01
CA THR A 183 -24.72 12.34 -0.31
C THR A 183 -25.53 11.38 0.54
N SER A 184 -24.90 10.35 1.12
CA SER A 184 -25.54 9.43 2.07
C SER A 184 -25.60 9.99 3.50
N MET A 185 -24.89 11.10 3.78
CA MET A 185 -24.90 11.77 5.07
C MET A 185 -26.04 12.83 5.11
N PRO A 186 -26.91 12.81 6.13
CA PRO A 186 -27.91 13.87 6.34
C PRO A 186 -27.27 15.25 6.52
N GLN A 187 -27.95 16.31 6.08
CA GLN A 187 -27.43 17.68 6.17
C GLN A 187 -27.08 18.10 7.60
N ASP A 188 -27.90 17.75 8.59
CA ASP A 188 -27.61 18.08 9.99
C ASP A 188 -26.32 17.43 10.49
N GLN A 189 -26.09 16.18 10.08
CA GLN A 189 -24.87 15.46 10.41
C GLN A 189 -23.65 16.06 9.70
N ALA A 190 -23.80 16.47 8.44
CA ALA A 190 -22.74 17.12 7.68
C ALA A 190 -22.38 18.50 8.24
N ASN A 191 -23.37 19.27 8.70
CA ASN A 191 -23.18 20.58 9.30
C ASN A 191 -22.57 20.52 10.71
N ALA A 192 -22.77 19.42 11.42
CA ALA A 192 -22.13 19.18 12.72
C ALA A 192 -20.66 18.75 12.61
N LEU A 193 -20.14 18.50 11.40
CA LEU A 193 -18.75 18.11 11.21
C LEU A 193 -17.81 19.26 11.54
N VAL A 194 -16.90 19.02 12.47
CA VAL A 194 -15.80 19.95 12.79
C VAL A 194 -14.59 19.60 11.93
N ILE A 195 -14.29 20.47 10.98
CA ILE A 195 -13.11 20.38 10.11
C ILE A 195 -12.06 21.39 10.55
N ASN A 196 -10.79 21.07 10.33
CA ASN A 196 -9.70 22.01 10.59
C ASN A 196 -9.63 23.07 9.48
N ALA A 197 -9.08 24.23 9.80
CA ALA A 197 -9.00 25.37 8.87
C ALA A 197 -8.13 25.09 7.62
N ASP A 198 -7.23 24.12 7.69
CA ASP A 198 -6.35 23.71 6.60
C ASP A 198 -6.98 22.65 5.67
N GLU A 199 -8.15 22.10 6.02
CA GLU A 199 -8.84 21.07 5.25
C GLU A 199 -9.65 21.63 4.05
N ASN A 200 -9.03 22.46 3.23
CA ASN A 200 -9.67 23.16 2.10
C ASN A 200 -10.35 22.22 1.09
N ILE A 201 -9.77 21.04 0.83
CA ILE A 201 -10.37 20.05 -0.07
C ILE A 201 -11.66 19.48 0.53
N LEU A 202 -11.66 19.16 1.82
CA LEU A 202 -12.84 18.65 2.52
C LEU A 202 -13.93 19.73 2.62
N GLN A 203 -13.55 20.98 2.92
CA GLN A 203 -14.47 22.11 2.91
C GLN A 203 -15.15 22.25 1.54
N GLY A 204 -14.38 22.20 0.46
CA GLY A 204 -14.94 22.21 -0.89
C GLY A 204 -15.94 21.09 -1.15
N TRP A 205 -15.66 19.87 -0.67
CA TRP A 205 -16.58 18.75 -0.78
C TRP A 205 -17.90 18.96 -0.01
N LEU A 206 -17.84 19.52 1.20
CA LEU A 206 -19.04 19.83 1.99
C LEU A 206 -19.87 20.95 1.35
N ASP A 207 -19.22 21.95 0.76
CA ASP A 207 -19.93 23.01 0.03
C ASP A 207 -20.61 22.49 -1.24
N LEU A 208 -19.98 21.55 -1.96
CA LEU A 208 -20.61 20.87 -3.09
C LEU A 208 -21.85 20.09 -2.65
N GLN A 209 -21.76 19.38 -1.53
CA GLN A 209 -22.85 18.60 -0.96
C GLN A 209 -24.04 19.50 -0.58
N ARG A 210 -23.80 20.62 0.09
CA ARG A 210 -24.84 21.61 0.45
C ARG A 210 -25.53 22.15 -0.80
N MET A 211 -24.75 22.65 -1.76
CA MET A 211 -25.28 23.15 -3.03
C MET A 211 -26.11 22.08 -3.75
N TRP A 212 -25.67 20.83 -3.76
CA TRP A 212 -26.43 19.74 -4.35
C TRP A 212 -27.75 19.49 -3.61
N PHE A 213 -27.76 19.44 -2.27
CA PHE A 213 -29.02 19.25 -1.53
C PHE A 213 -30.05 20.32 -1.84
N ASP A 214 -29.61 21.58 -1.98
CA ASP A 214 -30.49 22.72 -2.24
C ASP A 214 -31.02 22.72 -3.68
N ASN A 215 -30.24 22.22 -4.65
CA ASN A 215 -30.52 22.36 -6.08
C ASN A 215 -30.81 21.05 -6.83
N ARG A 216 -30.73 19.87 -6.19
CA ARG A 216 -30.84 18.54 -6.84
C ARG A 216 -32.14 18.30 -7.62
N ASN A 217 -33.19 19.07 -7.36
CA ASN A 217 -34.49 18.96 -8.04
C ASN A 217 -34.59 19.86 -9.29
N ASP A 218 -33.62 20.74 -9.53
CA ASP A 218 -33.56 21.63 -10.69
C ASP A 218 -32.24 21.41 -11.45
N PRO A 219 -32.25 20.69 -12.59
CA PRO A 219 -31.04 20.41 -13.36
C PRO A 219 -30.30 21.67 -13.86
N THR A 220 -31.02 22.76 -14.12
CA THR A 220 -30.44 24.02 -14.62
C THR A 220 -29.66 24.71 -13.51
N LEU A 221 -30.28 24.85 -12.32
CA LEU A 221 -29.62 25.41 -11.15
C LEU A 221 -28.48 24.52 -10.67
N LEU A 222 -28.64 23.19 -10.70
CA LEU A 222 -27.58 22.25 -10.35
C LEU A 222 -26.37 22.40 -11.27
N LYS A 223 -26.57 22.50 -12.59
CA LYS A 223 -25.48 22.69 -13.55
C LYS A 223 -24.75 24.01 -13.33
N ALA A 224 -25.48 25.10 -13.09
CA ALA A 224 -24.89 26.40 -12.77
C ALA A 224 -24.12 26.36 -11.44
N GLY A 225 -24.71 25.77 -10.39
CA GLY A 225 -24.10 25.63 -9.08
C GLY A 225 -22.84 24.78 -9.07
N VAL A 226 -22.80 23.69 -9.85
CA VAL A 226 -21.57 22.89 -10.03
C VAL A 226 -20.48 23.71 -10.71
N LYS A 227 -20.80 24.47 -11.77
CA LYS A 227 -19.81 25.30 -12.47
C LYS A 227 -19.24 26.40 -11.56
N ASP A 228 -20.09 27.06 -10.79
CA ASP A 228 -19.68 28.04 -9.80
C ASP A 228 -18.79 27.42 -8.71
N TRP A 229 -19.18 26.24 -8.19
CA TRP A 229 -18.37 25.48 -7.25
C TRP A 229 -16.99 25.09 -7.81
N GLN A 230 -16.92 24.63 -9.06
CA GLN A 230 -15.65 24.31 -9.72
C GLN A 230 -14.72 25.53 -9.80
N THR A 231 -15.30 26.72 -9.98
CA THR A 231 -14.57 27.99 -10.01
C THR A 231 -14.05 28.38 -8.63
N ARG A 232 -14.82 28.14 -7.57
CA ARG A 232 -14.43 28.39 -6.17
C ARG A 232 -13.38 27.40 -5.66
N TYR A 233 -13.44 26.14 -6.10
CA TYR A 233 -12.57 25.05 -5.62
C TYR A 233 -11.77 24.37 -6.74
N PRO A 234 -10.94 25.09 -7.51
CA PRO A 234 -10.26 24.54 -8.70
C PRO A 234 -9.23 23.45 -8.37
N GLN A 235 -8.76 23.39 -7.11
CA GLN A 235 -7.82 22.37 -6.66
C GLN A 235 -8.50 21.10 -6.14
N ASN A 236 -9.82 21.11 -5.91
CA ASN A 236 -10.53 19.93 -5.46
C ASN A 236 -10.51 18.85 -6.57
N PRO A 237 -10.20 17.58 -6.25
CA PRO A 237 -10.22 16.49 -7.24
C PRO A 237 -11.55 16.38 -7.99
N GLY A 238 -12.67 16.60 -7.30
CA GLY A 238 -14.01 16.63 -7.88
C GLY A 238 -14.23 17.75 -8.88
N ALA A 239 -13.49 18.86 -8.78
CA ALA A 239 -13.59 19.95 -9.75
C ALA A 239 -12.91 19.62 -11.06
N LYS A 240 -11.79 18.90 -11.01
CA LYS A 240 -11.04 18.42 -12.17
C LYS A 240 -11.73 17.23 -12.84
N MET A 241 -12.36 16.37 -12.04
CA MET A 241 -13.07 15.18 -12.49
C MET A 241 -14.33 15.00 -11.65
N LEU A 242 -15.48 15.36 -12.23
CA LEU A 242 -16.74 15.36 -11.50
C LEU A 242 -17.17 13.93 -11.10
N PRO A 243 -17.86 13.77 -9.96
CA PRO A 243 -18.54 12.54 -9.61
C PRO A 243 -19.49 12.09 -10.72
N THR A 244 -19.46 10.80 -11.06
CA THR A 244 -20.27 10.22 -12.14
C THR A 244 -21.76 10.49 -11.94
N ALA A 245 -22.23 10.43 -10.69
CA ALA A 245 -23.62 10.72 -10.34
C ALA A 245 -24.03 12.15 -10.70
N LEU A 246 -23.17 13.14 -10.45
CA LEU A 246 -23.44 14.54 -10.80
C LEU A 246 -23.43 14.76 -12.31
N VAL A 247 -22.50 14.13 -13.03
CA VAL A 247 -22.46 14.18 -14.50
C VAL A 247 -23.75 13.64 -15.11
N ASN A 248 -24.29 12.55 -14.56
CA ASN A 248 -25.52 11.95 -15.05
C ASN A 248 -26.75 12.83 -14.76
N MET A 249 -26.81 13.46 -13.57
CA MET A 249 -27.91 14.36 -13.21
C MET A 249 -27.97 15.62 -14.08
N GLN A 250 -26.83 16.12 -14.56
CA GLN A 250 -26.79 17.29 -15.45
C GLN A 250 -27.22 17.00 -16.91
N LYS A 251 -27.39 15.72 -17.27
CA LYS A 251 -27.82 15.29 -18.61
C LYS A 251 -29.33 15.03 -18.69
N LEU A 252 -30.01 15.01 -17.55
CA LEU A 252 -31.46 14.90 -17.42
C LEU A 252 -32.11 16.27 -17.58
#